data_AF-A0A1B0GME7-F1
#
_entry.id   AF-A0A1B0GME7-F1
#
_cell.length_a   1.000
_cell.length_b   1.000
_cell.length_c   1.000
_cell.angle_alpha   90.00
_cell.angle_beta   90.00
_cell.angle_gamma   90.00
#
_symmetry.space_group_name_H-M   'P 1'
#
loop_
_entity.id
_entity.type
_entity.pdbx_description
1 polymer ?
#
loop_
_entity_poly.entity_id
_entity_poly.type
_entity_poly.pdbx_seq_one_letter_code
_entity_poly.pdbx_strand_id
1 'polypeptide(L)'
;MPPLTPGTNKKLSEALKASFSSWEKEVQNRNITKDPRLWTEEHVLYWLKWSIKEFSLENVNFDPFLRLKGRDMVALGRERFLSITPPYTGDILWEHLEILQKGM
;
A
#
# COMPACT_ATOMS: atom_id res chain seq x y z
N MET A 1 -22.92 -14.20 18.58
CA MET A 1 -22.01 -13.46 17.69
C MET A 1 -21.25 -14.48 16.87
N PRO A 2 -21.30 -14.49 15.52
CA PRO A 2 -20.55 -15.47 14.76
C PRO A 2 -19.04 -15.14 14.82
N PRO A 3 -18.16 -16.15 14.89
CA PRO A 3 -16.71 -15.95 15.01
C PRO A 3 -16.12 -15.55 13.66
N LEU A 4 -15.20 -14.60 13.67
CA LEU A 4 -14.36 -14.25 12.52
C LEU A 4 -13.57 -15.51 12.10
N THR A 5 -13.91 -16.06 10.94
CA THR A 5 -13.31 -17.30 10.44
C THR A 5 -11.84 -17.07 10.08
N PRO A 6 -10.91 -17.97 10.44
CA PRO A 6 -9.48 -17.86 10.14
C PRO A 6 -9.12 -17.92 8.64
N GLY A 7 -10.10 -18.02 7.73
CA GLY A 7 -9.90 -18.06 6.28
C GLY A 7 -9.59 -16.71 5.63
N THR A 8 -9.99 -15.60 6.26
CA THR A 8 -9.85 -14.24 5.69
C THR A 8 -8.38 -13.82 5.52
N ASN A 9 -7.52 -14.16 6.49
CA ASN A 9 -6.10 -13.78 6.46
C ASN A 9 -5.30 -14.52 5.37
N LYS A 10 -5.63 -15.79 5.06
CA LYS A 10 -4.92 -16.58 4.05
C LYS A 10 -5.20 -16.11 2.62
N LYS A 11 -6.46 -15.77 2.31
CA LYS A 11 -6.83 -15.25 0.99
C LYS A 11 -6.29 -13.83 0.77
N LEU A 12 -6.26 -13.01 1.82
CA LEU A 12 -5.67 -11.67 1.77
C LEU A 12 -4.18 -11.73 1.43
N SER A 13 -3.41 -12.60 2.10
CA SER A 13 -1.97 -12.72 1.88
C SER A 13 -1.59 -13.31 0.51
N GLU A 14 -2.41 -14.21 -0.06
CA GLU A 14 -2.24 -14.68 -1.44
C GLU A 14 -2.54 -13.57 -2.47
N ALA A 15 -3.63 -12.82 -2.27
CA ALA A 15 -3.99 -11.70 -3.13
C ALA A 15 -2.90 -10.62 -3.10
N LEU A 16 -2.39 -10.27 -1.92
CA LEU A 16 -1.27 -9.36 -1.72
C LEU A 16 -0.04 -9.78 -2.54
N LYS A 17 0.38 -11.04 -2.45
CA LYS A 17 1.53 -11.56 -3.23
C LYS A 17 1.32 -11.43 -4.73
N ALA A 18 0.14 -11.81 -5.22
CA ALA A 18 -0.18 -11.69 -6.65
C ALA A 18 -0.16 -10.22 -7.12
N SER A 19 -0.72 -9.34 -6.30
CA SER A 19 -0.73 -7.90 -6.54
C SER A 19 0.68 -7.29 -6.52
N PHE A 20 1.60 -7.74 -5.66
CA PHE A 20 2.98 -7.22 -5.66
C PHE A 20 3.70 -7.45 -6.99
N SER A 21 3.50 -8.62 -7.61
CA SER A 21 4.04 -8.88 -8.95
C SER A 21 3.43 -7.98 -10.03
N SER A 22 2.18 -7.55 -9.84
CA SER A 22 1.49 -6.60 -10.72
C SER A 22 2.04 -5.17 -10.54
N TRP A 23 2.33 -4.76 -9.30
CA TRP A 23 3.02 -3.49 -9.01
C TRP A 23 4.43 -3.44 -9.59
N GLU A 24 5.23 -4.50 -9.49
CA GLU A 24 6.59 -4.51 -10.06
C GLU A 24 6.61 -4.23 -11.57
N LYS A 25 5.61 -4.74 -12.31
CA LYS A 25 5.44 -4.45 -13.74
C LYS A 25 5.12 -2.98 -13.97
N GLU A 26 4.23 -2.39 -13.18
CA GLU A 26 3.88 -0.97 -13.26
C GLU A 26 5.08 -0.07 -12.94
N VAL A 27 5.88 -0.46 -11.94
CA VAL A 27 7.10 0.23 -11.54
C VAL A 27 8.12 0.25 -12.69
N GLN A 28 8.34 -0.89 -13.33
CA GLN A 28 9.21 -0.97 -14.52
C GLN A 28 8.65 -0.17 -15.70
N ASN A 29 7.38 -0.34 -16.02
CA ASN A 29 6.73 0.29 -17.17
C ASN A 29 6.70 1.83 -17.05
N ARG A 30 6.47 2.35 -15.85
CA ARG A 30 6.40 3.80 -15.58
C ARG A 30 7.70 4.41 -15.05
N ASN A 31 8.76 3.62 -14.96
CA ASN A 31 10.05 4.07 -14.40
C ASN A 31 9.91 4.63 -12.97
N ILE A 32 8.95 4.08 -12.20
CA ILE A 32 8.85 4.36 -10.78
C ILE A 32 10.01 3.61 -10.11
N THR A 33 10.54 4.15 -9.02
CA THR A 33 11.56 3.47 -8.23
C THR A 33 10.91 2.39 -7.37
N LYS A 34 11.59 1.25 -7.21
CA LYS A 34 11.13 0.18 -6.29
C LYS A 34 11.23 0.62 -4.82
N ASP A 35 12.08 1.59 -4.52
CA ASP A 35 12.29 2.10 -3.17
C ASP A 35 11.18 3.10 -2.80
N PRO A 36 10.32 2.77 -1.82
CA PRO A 36 9.25 3.66 -1.40
C PRO A 36 9.78 4.97 -0.82
N ARG A 37 11.02 5.07 -0.36
CA ARG A 37 11.62 6.33 0.14
C ARG A 37 11.93 7.32 -0.99
N LEU A 38 12.19 6.80 -2.19
CA LEU A 38 12.49 7.59 -3.38
C LEU A 38 11.21 7.98 -4.14
N TRP A 39 10.02 7.61 -3.64
CA TRP A 39 8.75 8.02 -4.25
C TRP A 39 8.52 9.52 -4.11
N THR A 40 8.12 10.14 -5.22
CA THR A 40 7.55 11.48 -5.25
C THR A 40 6.08 11.42 -4.82
N GLU A 41 5.48 12.58 -4.56
CA GLU A 41 4.03 12.69 -4.27
C GLU A 41 3.18 11.98 -5.34
N GLU A 42 3.56 12.14 -6.62
CA GLU A 42 2.90 11.48 -7.74
C GLU A 42 3.02 9.95 -7.70
N HIS A 43 4.21 9.43 -7.35
CA HIS A 43 4.42 7.98 -7.21
C HIS A 43 3.60 7.40 -6.05
N VAL A 44 3.54 8.09 -4.91
CA VAL A 44 2.71 7.69 -3.76
C VAL A 44 1.24 7.61 -4.16
N LEU A 45 0.73 8.64 -4.85
CA LEU A 45 -0.64 8.65 -5.33
C LEU A 45 -0.92 7.57 -6.37
N TYR A 46 0.04 7.30 -7.25
CA TYR A 46 -0.08 6.25 -8.25
C TYR A 46 -0.17 4.87 -7.60
N TRP A 47 0.73 4.59 -6.67
CA TRP A 47 0.72 3.37 -5.86
C TRP A 47 -0.59 3.20 -5.09
N LEU A 48 -1.09 4.28 -4.50
CA LEU A 48 -2.34 4.25 -3.74
C LEU A 48 -3.53 3.96 -4.66
N LYS A 49 -3.64 4.66 -5.80
CA LYS A 49 -4.70 4.41 -6.81
C LYS A 49 -4.65 2.98 -7.35
N TRP A 50 -3.44 2.49 -7.65
CA TRP A 50 -3.24 1.12 -8.09
C TRP A 50 -3.69 0.14 -7.01
N SER A 51 -3.27 0.35 -5.75
CA SER A 51 -3.64 -0.53 -4.63
C SER A 51 -5.15 -0.54 -4.39
N ILE A 52 -5.80 0.62 -4.48
CA ILE A 52 -7.25 0.75 -4.36
C ILE A 52 -7.97 -0.05 -5.44
N LYS A 53 -7.51 0.06 -6.68
CA LYS A 53 -8.08 -0.69 -7.80
C LYS A 53 -7.84 -2.20 -7.69
N GLU A 54 -6.64 -2.59 -7.26
CA GLU A 54 -6.22 -3.99 -7.21
C GLU A 54 -6.85 -4.75 -6.04
N PHE A 55 -6.97 -4.10 -4.88
CA PHE A 55 -7.56 -4.69 -3.68
C PHE A 55 -9.05 -4.33 -3.51
N SER A 56 -9.65 -3.65 -4.48
CA SER A 56 -11.02 -3.10 -4.41
C SER A 56 -11.26 -2.34 -3.11
N LEU A 57 -10.31 -1.48 -2.73
CA LEU A 57 -10.43 -0.65 -1.52
C LEU A 57 -11.37 0.51 -1.82
N GLU A 58 -12.30 0.75 -0.92
CA GLU A 58 -13.25 1.85 -1.03
C GLU A 58 -13.03 2.82 0.14
N ASN A 59 -13.37 4.10 -0.05
CA ASN A 59 -13.28 5.12 1.00
C ASN A 59 -11.86 5.51 1.44
N VAL A 60 -10.84 5.33 0.60
CA VAL A 60 -9.48 5.82 0.90
C VAL A 60 -9.39 7.32 0.63
N ASN A 61 -9.00 8.08 1.64
CA ASN A 61 -8.76 9.51 1.49
C ASN A 61 -7.37 9.76 0.90
N PHE A 62 -7.31 10.38 -0.29
CA PHE A 62 -6.06 10.76 -0.94
C PHE A 62 -5.48 12.07 -0.42
N ASP A 63 -6.30 12.91 0.20
CA ASP A 63 -5.91 14.24 0.68
C ASP A 63 -4.62 14.24 1.52
N PRO A 64 -4.46 13.37 2.54
CA PRO A 64 -3.22 13.32 3.31
C PRO A 64 -2.03 12.85 2.47
N PHE A 65 -2.24 12.05 1.42
CA PHE A 65 -1.18 11.51 0.55
C PHE A 65 -0.76 12.47 -0.56
N LEU A 66 -1.59 13.45 -0.94
CA LEU A 66 -1.31 14.40 -2.01
C LEU A 66 -0.02 15.20 -1.78
N ARG A 67 0.31 15.46 -0.51
CA ARG A 67 1.50 16.23 -0.09
C ARG A 67 2.58 15.37 0.54
N LEU A 68 2.43 14.05 0.46
CA LEU A 68 3.23 13.09 1.21
C LEU A 68 4.19 12.42 0.23
N LYS A 69 5.48 12.63 0.45
CA LYS A 69 6.53 11.93 -0.32
C LYS A 69 6.75 10.56 0.27
N GLY A 70 7.31 9.68 -0.55
CA GLY A 70 7.69 8.34 -0.17
C GLY A 70 8.52 8.25 1.11
N ARG A 71 9.56 9.07 1.21
CA ARG A 71 10.41 9.19 2.40
C ARG A 71 9.61 9.56 3.66
N ASP A 72 8.66 10.48 3.53
CA ASP A 72 7.86 10.99 4.63
C ASP A 72 6.84 9.92 5.05
N MET A 73 6.28 9.19 4.08
CA MET A 73 5.38 8.06 4.30
C MET A 73 6.05 6.92 5.07
N VAL A 74 7.28 6.57 4.68
CA VAL A 74 8.09 5.57 5.38
C VAL A 74 8.50 6.08 6.77
N ALA A 75 8.85 7.35 6.90
CA ALA A 75 9.27 7.97 8.16
C ALA A 75 8.12 8.14 9.18
N LEU A 76 6.88 8.29 8.72
CA LEU A 76 5.69 8.37 9.58
C LEU A 76 5.51 7.12 10.46
N GLY A 77 5.90 5.96 9.95
CA GLY A 77 5.69 4.69 10.61
C GLY A 77 4.24 4.18 10.53
N ARG A 78 4.06 2.92 10.89
CA ARG A 78 2.78 2.20 10.78
C ARG A 78 1.65 2.94 11.49
N GLU A 79 1.85 3.33 12.75
CA GLU A 79 0.80 3.94 13.56
C GLU A 79 0.24 5.22 12.95
N ARG A 80 1.10 6.10 12.45
CA ARG A 80 0.66 7.38 11.85
C ARG A 80 0.02 7.16 10.48
N PHE A 81 0.55 6.23 9.70
CA PHE A 81 -0.04 5.83 8.42
C PHE A 81 -1.45 5.25 8.63
N LEU A 82 -1.59 4.29 9.55
CA LEU A 82 -2.89 3.69 9.90
C LEU A 82 -3.88 4.74 10.43
N SER A 83 -3.40 5.77 11.13
CA SER A 83 -4.25 6.84 11.65
C SER A 83 -4.85 7.76 10.57
N ILE A 84 -4.24 7.85 9.39
CA ILE A 84 -4.72 8.67 8.26
C ILE A 84 -5.46 7.85 7.19
N THR A 85 -5.45 6.52 7.31
CA THR A 85 -6.14 5.59 6.41
C THR A 85 -7.32 4.90 7.09
N PRO A 86 -8.30 4.40 6.33
CA PRO A 86 -9.33 3.55 6.89
C PRO A 86 -8.73 2.28 7.54
N PRO A 87 -9.36 1.76 8.61
CA PRO A 87 -9.02 0.45 9.15
C PRO A 87 -9.14 -0.62 8.05
N TYR A 88 -8.33 -1.68 8.11
CA TYR A 88 -8.13 -2.69 7.05
C TYR A 88 -7.37 -2.20 5.82
N THR A 89 -7.71 -1.03 5.26
CA THR A 89 -6.99 -0.48 4.10
C THR A 89 -5.57 -0.11 4.48
N GLY A 90 -5.40 0.56 5.62
CA GLY A 90 -4.10 0.94 6.13
C GLY A 90 -3.16 -0.25 6.32
N ASP A 91 -3.67 -1.37 6.84
CA ASP A 91 -2.87 -2.57 7.08
C ASP A 91 -2.38 -3.20 5.78
N ILE A 92 -3.23 -3.28 4.76
CA ILE A 92 -2.89 -3.81 3.44
C ILE A 92 -1.80 -2.95 2.78
N LEU A 93 -2.01 -1.64 2.77
CA LEU A 93 -1.07 -0.68 2.16
C LEU A 93 0.27 -0.68 2.90
N TRP A 94 0.24 -0.69 4.24
CA TRP A 94 1.44 -0.74 5.05
C TRP A 94 2.22 -2.05 4.87
N GLU A 95 1.52 -3.18 4.79
CA GLU A 95 2.16 -4.47 4.53
C GLU A 95 2.87 -4.48 3.16
N HIS A 96 2.26 -3.91 2.12
CA HIS A 96 2.93 -3.72 0.83
C HIS A 96 4.17 -2.82 0.97
N LEU A 97 4.07 -1.71 1.70
CA LEU A 97 5.18 -0.80 1.94
C LEU A 97 6.35 -1.50 2.67
N GLU A 98 6.08 -2.33 3.67
CA GLU A 98 7.11 -3.11 4.38
C GLU A 98 7.80 -4.10 3.45
N ILE A 99 7.05 -4.73 2.55
CA ILE A 99 7.61 -5.69 1.59
C ILE A 99 8.51 -4.98 0.57
N LEU A 100 8.09 -3.81 0.08
CA LEU A 100 8.93 -2.99 -0.80
C LEU A 100 10.22 -2.53 -0.11
N GLN A 101 10.17 -2.26 1.19
CA GLN A 101 11.36 -1.93 1.98
C GLN A 101 12.25 -3.14 2.27
N LYS A 102 11.66 -4.32 2.51
CA LYS A 102 12.40 -5.57 2.80
C LYS A 102 12.94 -6.27 1.57
N GLY A 103 12.36 -6.03 0.39
CA GLY A 103 12.82 -6.55 -0.89
C GLY A 103 14.01 -5.79 -1.47
N MET A 104 14.71 -5.01 -0.64
CA MET A 104 15.89 -4.21 -0.97
C MET A 104 17.15 -4.83 -0.37
#